data_AF-A0A7J7DHT1-F1
#
_entry.id   AF-A0A7J7DHT1-F1
#
_cell.length_a   1.000
_cell.length_b   1.000
_cell.length_c   1.000
_cell.angle_alpha   90.00
_cell.angle_beta   90.00
_cell.angle_gamma   90.00
#
_symmetry.space_group_name_H-M   'P 1'
#
loop_
_entity.id
_entity.type
_entity.pdbx_description
1 polymer ?
#
loop_
_entity_poly.entity_id
_entity_poly.type
_entity_poly.pdbx_seq_one_letter_code
_entity_poly.pdbx_strand_id
1 'polypeptide(L)'
;MKWMLKSVITTPKVELLCSKQGRPSGEPSEISYWQKINELETIMNSKVYTCHNESVLAEFVPFSTPKFKIYKRMGVPSALSENLMEKLQILEKKHESSLRNLDLRQSTVLSMVKKISKIRSNLAYCLLDLGVWLALKAAESLSCYKSDFFSWGKLDVFGEATLKKFSLEASQTLATYIPPGLNWSIGDNIESSLDAGLLTTKVRCLIECLLEYRELDDIRCIVFVERVIAAVVLQCLLDELLPKYCSWKTKYIAGNNSSMQVQTRRKQHEIVEEFRKGMVNIIVATSILEEGLDVQSCNLVLRFDPSATVSSFIQSRGRARMQNSDYVLMLESEDLSTHSRMKNYLASGDIMRKESLRHAHDPCPSLKSDQFDEEFIALKALELL
;
A
#
# COMPACT_ATOMS: atom_id res chain seq x y z
N MET A 1 -11.97 12.85 -1.37
CA MET A 1 -12.73 14.08 -1.07
C MET A 1 -14.08 13.66 -0.53
N LYS A 2 -14.52 14.27 0.56
CA LYS A 2 -15.87 14.07 1.11
C LYS A 2 -16.75 15.17 0.52
N TRP A 3 -17.79 14.80 -0.21
CA TRP A 3 -18.75 15.71 -0.83
C TRP A 3 -20.03 15.76 -0.01
N MET A 4 -20.73 16.90 -0.02
CA MET A 4 -22.09 17.01 0.50
C MET A 4 -23.04 17.25 -0.67
N LEU A 5 -24.01 16.36 -0.86
CA LEU A 5 -25.15 16.57 -1.74
C LEU A 5 -26.30 17.19 -0.93
N LYS A 6 -26.95 18.23 -1.45
CA LYS A 6 -28.16 18.80 -0.83
C LYS A 6 -29.36 18.55 -1.76
N SER A 7 -30.33 17.78 -1.30
CA SER A 7 -31.60 17.53 -1.99
C SER A 7 -32.49 18.79 -2.00
N VAL A 8 -33.18 19.03 -3.13
CA VAL A 8 -34.15 20.14 -3.30
C VAL A 8 -35.60 19.68 -3.09
N ILE A 9 -35.84 18.55 -2.42
CA ILE A 9 -37.21 18.07 -2.12
C ILE A 9 -37.43 17.98 -0.61
N THR A 10 -38.13 19.01 -0.08
CA THR A 10 -38.85 19.15 1.22
C THR A 10 -38.22 18.67 2.54
N THR A 11 -37.01 18.09 2.54
CA THR A 11 -36.16 17.91 3.73
C THR A 11 -34.70 17.92 3.28
N PRO A 12 -33.80 18.71 3.92
CA PRO A 12 -32.39 18.74 3.52
C PRO A 12 -31.70 17.47 4.00
N LYS A 13 -31.71 16.41 3.18
CA LYS A 13 -30.79 15.28 3.34
C LYS A 13 -29.41 15.70 2.82
N VAL A 14 -28.41 15.62 3.71
CA VAL A 14 -27.00 15.73 3.36
C VAL A 14 -26.46 14.32 3.19
N GLU A 15 -26.31 13.87 1.95
CA GLU A 15 -25.72 12.56 1.67
C GLU A 15 -24.24 12.72 1.29
N LEU A 16 -23.40 12.02 2.06
CA LEU A 16 -21.95 11.94 1.85
C LEU A 16 -21.63 10.79 0.90
N LEU A 17 -21.68 11.05 -0.40
CA LEU A 17 -21.32 10.09 -1.43
C LEU A 17 -19.86 10.28 -1.86
N CYS A 18 -19.01 9.31 -1.57
CA CYS A 18 -17.74 9.12 -2.29
C CYS A 18 -18.03 8.19 -3.47
N SER A 19 -18.39 8.74 -4.62
CA SER A 19 -18.46 7.93 -5.84
C SER A 19 -17.04 7.60 -6.34
N LYS A 20 -16.83 6.32 -6.69
CA LYS A 20 -15.70 5.89 -7.50
C LYS A 20 -15.90 6.41 -8.93
N GLN A 21 -15.82 7.73 -9.16
CA GLN A 21 -15.94 8.25 -10.52
C GLN A 21 -14.71 7.86 -11.33
N GLY A 22 -14.97 7.08 -12.39
CA GLY A 22 -13.98 6.60 -13.34
C GLY A 22 -13.23 7.75 -14.02
N ARG A 23 -11.99 7.44 -14.38
CA ARG A 23 -10.97 8.28 -15.05
C ARG A 23 -11.52 9.04 -16.28
N PRO A 24 -11.05 10.26 -16.60
CA PRO A 24 -10.98 10.71 -17.99
C PRO A 24 -9.82 9.97 -18.67
N SER A 25 -10.05 9.34 -19.81
CA SER A 25 -8.95 8.91 -20.69
C SER A 25 -8.39 10.13 -21.41
N GLY A 26 -7.42 10.81 -20.80
CA GLY A 26 -6.80 12.02 -21.34
C GLY A 26 -6.14 12.88 -20.25
N GLU A 27 -5.45 13.96 -20.66
CA GLU A 27 -4.99 15.00 -19.73
C GLU A 27 -6.18 15.61 -18.97
N PRO A 28 -5.99 16.03 -17.70
CA PRO A 28 -7.06 16.62 -16.92
C PRO A 28 -7.55 17.93 -17.55
N SER A 29 -8.74 17.90 -18.17
CA SER A 29 -9.39 19.09 -18.74
C SER A 29 -10.57 19.55 -17.89
N GLU A 30 -10.69 20.86 -17.70
CA GLU A 30 -11.77 21.49 -16.92
C GLU A 30 -13.16 21.04 -17.43
N ILE A 31 -13.33 21.03 -18.76
CA ILE A 31 -14.56 20.60 -19.44
C ILE A 31 -14.94 19.15 -19.10
N SER A 32 -13.98 18.22 -19.08
CA SER A 32 -14.25 16.81 -18.79
C SER A 32 -14.67 16.57 -17.35
N TYR A 33 -14.08 17.32 -16.40
CA TYR A 33 -14.49 17.23 -14.99
C TYR A 33 -15.88 17.82 -14.76
N TRP A 34 -16.19 18.97 -15.37
CA TRP A 34 -17.53 19.53 -15.28
C TRP A 34 -18.60 18.59 -15.85
N GLN A 35 -18.37 17.98 -17.02
CA GLN A 35 -19.32 17.02 -17.60
C GLN A 35 -19.70 15.89 -16.64
N LYS A 36 -18.72 15.36 -15.89
CA LYS A 36 -18.93 14.30 -14.89
C LYS A 36 -19.61 14.77 -13.61
N ILE A 37 -19.32 16.00 -13.18
CA ILE A 37 -20.03 16.62 -12.04
C ILE A 37 -21.49 16.80 -12.44
N ASN A 38 -21.76 17.37 -13.60
CA ASN A 38 -23.11 17.60 -14.10
C ASN A 38 -23.88 16.28 -14.33
N GLU A 39 -23.23 15.24 -14.85
CA GLU A 39 -23.81 13.90 -14.97
C GLU A 39 -24.21 13.35 -13.60
N LEU A 40 -23.34 13.46 -12.58
CA LEU A 40 -23.65 13.03 -11.23
C LEU A 40 -24.80 13.83 -10.61
N GLU A 41 -24.81 15.15 -10.76
CA GLU A 41 -25.89 16.00 -10.28
C GLU A 41 -27.23 15.62 -10.91
N THR A 42 -27.22 15.31 -12.21
CA THR A 42 -28.40 14.89 -12.96
C THR A 42 -28.90 13.52 -12.49
N ILE A 43 -28.02 12.53 -12.36
CA ILE A 43 -28.38 11.17 -11.91
C ILE A 43 -28.93 11.22 -10.48
N MET A 44 -28.31 12.01 -9.60
CA MET A 44 -28.70 12.10 -8.19
C MET A 44 -29.82 13.12 -7.93
N ASN A 45 -30.26 13.86 -8.95
CA ASN A 45 -31.18 15.01 -8.84
C ASN A 45 -30.81 15.95 -7.67
N SER A 46 -29.51 16.21 -7.49
CA SER A 46 -28.98 16.93 -6.33
C SER A 46 -27.69 17.65 -6.67
N LYS A 47 -27.47 18.80 -6.04
CA LYS A 47 -26.29 19.65 -6.28
C LYS A 47 -25.07 19.20 -5.49
N VAL A 48 -23.93 19.18 -6.16
CA VAL A 48 -22.62 18.90 -5.56
C VAL A 48 -22.07 20.20 -4.97
N TYR A 49 -22.00 20.27 -3.64
CA TYR A 49 -21.40 21.42 -2.96
C TYR A 49 -19.96 21.13 -2.51
N THR A 50 -19.08 22.09 -2.81
CA THR A 50 -17.70 22.14 -2.28
C THR A 50 -17.55 23.36 -1.39
N CYS A 51 -16.75 23.25 -0.31
CA CYS A 51 -16.50 24.40 0.55
C CYS A 51 -15.64 25.46 -0.16
N HIS A 52 -16.06 26.72 -0.03
CA HIS A 52 -15.38 27.87 -0.61
C HIS A 52 -14.01 28.15 0.02
N ASN A 53 -13.79 27.87 1.31
CA ASN A 53 -12.53 28.16 2.00
C ASN A 53 -11.96 26.94 2.74
N GLU A 54 -10.76 26.51 2.34
CA GLU A 54 -10.05 25.41 3.02
C GLU A 54 -9.64 25.75 4.44
N SER A 55 -9.35 27.01 4.74
CA SER A 55 -8.92 27.40 6.09
C SER A 55 -10.00 27.07 7.12
N VAL A 56 -11.28 27.31 6.77
CA VAL A 56 -12.42 26.98 7.63
C VAL A 56 -12.58 25.46 7.76
N LEU A 57 -12.40 24.70 6.68
CA LEU A 57 -12.42 23.24 6.77
C LEU A 57 -11.23 22.66 7.53
N ALA A 58 -10.06 23.28 7.42
CA ALA A 58 -8.82 22.83 8.05
C ALA A 58 -8.87 22.93 9.57
N GLU A 59 -9.68 23.84 10.11
CA GLU A 59 -10.00 23.93 11.55
C GLU A 59 -10.69 22.66 12.06
N PHE A 60 -11.53 22.02 11.24
CA PHE A 60 -12.27 20.81 11.61
C PHE A 60 -11.65 19.51 11.07
N VAL A 61 -10.98 19.58 9.93
CA VAL A 61 -10.36 18.47 9.21
C VAL A 61 -9.01 18.93 8.65
N PRO A 62 -7.90 18.71 9.37
CA PRO A 62 -6.57 19.08 8.91
C PRO A 62 -6.26 18.42 7.55
N PHE A 63 -5.70 19.21 6.63
CA PHE A 63 -5.21 18.72 5.35
C PHE A 63 -3.69 18.55 5.41
N SER A 64 -3.20 17.40 4.95
CA SER A 64 -1.77 17.18 4.74
C SER A 64 -1.30 17.80 3.43
N THR A 65 -0.14 18.45 3.45
CA THR A 65 0.56 18.87 2.22
C THR A 65 1.34 17.69 1.64
N PRO A 66 1.15 17.34 0.37
CA PRO A 66 1.94 16.30 -0.30
C PRO A 66 3.41 16.70 -0.40
N LYS A 67 4.31 15.85 0.08
CA LYS A 67 5.77 16.01 -0.02
C LYS A 67 6.34 14.92 -0.93
N PHE A 68 7.15 15.31 -1.92
CA PHE A 68 7.84 14.36 -2.80
C PHE A 68 9.24 14.08 -2.26
N LYS A 69 9.58 12.80 -2.08
CA LYS A 69 10.91 12.34 -1.73
C LYS A 69 11.50 11.58 -2.91
N ILE A 70 12.39 12.25 -3.63
CA ILE A 70 12.98 11.73 -4.86
C ILE A 70 14.26 10.98 -4.51
N TYR A 71 14.41 9.76 -5.00
CA TYR A 71 15.63 8.96 -4.85
C TYR A 71 16.15 8.50 -6.22
N LYS A 72 17.48 8.40 -6.35
CA LYS A 72 18.11 7.81 -7.53
C LYS A 72 18.16 6.30 -7.35
N ARG A 73 17.75 5.53 -8.37
CA ARG A 73 17.80 4.06 -8.30
C ARG A 73 19.24 3.58 -8.32
N MET A 74 19.67 3.07 -7.19
CA MET A 74 20.81 2.18 -7.05
C MET A 74 20.36 0.96 -6.26
N GLY A 75 20.50 -0.21 -6.90
CA GLY A 75 20.12 -1.50 -6.36
C GLY A 75 21.35 -2.36 -6.04
N VAL A 76 21.14 -3.67 -5.98
CA VAL A 76 22.23 -4.65 -5.81
C VAL A 76 23.18 -4.58 -7.01
N PRO A 77 24.52 -4.63 -6.80
CA PRO A 77 25.49 -4.68 -7.89
C PRO A 77 25.15 -5.77 -8.92
N SER A 78 25.24 -5.45 -10.22
CA SER A 78 24.75 -6.31 -11.31
C SER A 78 25.29 -7.74 -11.23
N ALA A 79 26.61 -7.90 -11.13
CA ALA A 79 27.27 -9.19 -11.02
C ALA A 79 26.78 -10.03 -9.81
N LEU A 80 26.51 -9.37 -8.68
CA LEU A 80 25.97 -10.03 -7.48
C LEU A 80 24.51 -10.44 -7.70
N SER A 81 23.70 -9.54 -8.26
CA SER A 81 22.29 -9.79 -8.53
C SER A 81 22.08 -10.93 -9.54
N GLU A 82 22.88 -10.98 -10.60
CA GLU A 82 22.83 -12.02 -11.64
C GLU A 82 23.20 -13.40 -11.04
N ASN A 83 24.29 -13.46 -10.27
CA ASN A 83 24.73 -14.67 -9.60
C ASN A 83 23.67 -15.21 -8.62
N LEU A 84 23.11 -14.34 -7.77
CA LEU A 84 22.07 -14.73 -6.82
C LEU A 84 20.79 -15.17 -7.53
N MET A 85 20.39 -14.48 -8.59
CA MET A 85 19.23 -14.86 -9.41
C MET A 85 19.42 -16.23 -10.08
N GLU A 86 20.61 -16.50 -10.61
CA GLU A 86 20.97 -17.80 -11.18
C GLU A 86 20.91 -18.91 -10.11
N LYS A 87 21.50 -18.67 -8.93
CA LYS A 87 21.44 -19.63 -7.81
C LYS A 87 20.00 -19.94 -7.39
N LEU A 88 19.14 -18.92 -7.29
CA LEU A 88 17.72 -19.10 -6.98
C LEU A 88 16.99 -19.90 -8.09
N GLN A 89 17.36 -19.70 -9.35
CA GLN A 89 16.79 -20.44 -10.47
C GLN A 89 17.26 -21.91 -10.50
N ILE A 90 18.52 -22.16 -10.18
CA ILE A 90 19.06 -23.53 -10.03
C ILE A 90 18.33 -24.26 -8.90
N LEU A 91 18.10 -23.59 -7.76
CA LEU A 91 17.33 -24.13 -6.65
C LEU A 91 15.88 -24.44 -7.05
N GLU A 92 15.19 -23.52 -7.74
CA GLU A 92 13.83 -23.76 -8.26
C GLU A 92 13.81 -25.03 -9.11
N LYS A 93 14.68 -25.12 -10.13
CA LYS A 93 14.77 -26.30 -11.01
C LYS A 93 15.06 -27.60 -10.25
N LYS A 94 15.96 -27.57 -9.27
CA LYS A 94 16.28 -28.74 -8.41
C LYS A 94 15.03 -29.27 -7.69
N HIS A 95 14.25 -28.38 -7.06
CA HIS A 95 13.03 -28.78 -6.34
C HIS A 95 11.91 -29.17 -7.30
N GLU A 96 11.79 -28.53 -8.46
CA GLU A 96 10.84 -28.94 -9.50
C GLU A 96 11.12 -30.35 -10.04
N SER A 97 12.39 -30.68 -10.34
CA SER A 97 12.79 -32.02 -10.77
C SER A 97 12.53 -33.05 -9.67
N SER A 98 12.84 -32.73 -8.42
CA SER A 98 12.54 -33.61 -7.28
C SER A 98 11.04 -33.89 -7.13
N LEU A 99 10.18 -32.91 -7.40
CA LEU A 99 8.72 -33.07 -7.35
C LEU A 99 8.18 -33.94 -8.50
N ARG A 100 8.76 -33.83 -9.70
CA ARG A 100 8.34 -34.61 -10.88
C ARG A 100 8.74 -36.08 -10.80
N ASN A 101 9.76 -36.40 -10.01
CA ASN A 101 10.23 -37.78 -9.82
C ASN A 101 9.40 -38.57 -8.79
N LEU A 102 8.44 -37.93 -8.12
CA LEU A 102 7.58 -38.57 -7.13
C LEU A 102 6.29 -39.09 -7.78
N ASP A 103 5.76 -40.19 -7.25
CA ASP A 103 4.50 -40.79 -7.69
C ASP A 103 3.29 -40.02 -7.12
N LEU A 104 3.20 -38.74 -7.49
CA LEU A 104 2.13 -37.83 -7.09
C LEU A 104 1.22 -37.52 -8.29
N ARG A 105 -0.03 -37.16 -8.00
CA ARG A 105 -0.96 -36.68 -9.03
C ARG A 105 -0.37 -35.46 -9.75
N GLN A 106 -0.43 -35.47 -11.08
CA GLN A 106 0.08 -34.39 -11.92
C GLN A 106 -0.46 -33.00 -11.55
N SER A 107 -1.74 -32.89 -11.15
CA SER A 107 -2.35 -31.63 -10.72
C SER A 107 -1.73 -31.08 -9.43
N THR A 108 -1.34 -31.94 -8.48
CA THR A 108 -0.66 -31.56 -7.24
C THR A 108 0.75 -31.06 -7.53
N VAL A 109 1.50 -31.78 -8.39
CA VAL A 109 2.85 -31.39 -8.82
C VAL A 109 2.82 -30.01 -9.49
N LEU A 110 1.91 -29.79 -10.43
CA LEU A 110 1.76 -28.49 -11.11
C LEU A 110 1.40 -27.35 -10.14
N SER A 111 0.56 -27.62 -9.14
CA SER A 111 0.22 -26.65 -8.09
C SER A 111 1.44 -26.29 -7.23
N MET A 112 2.25 -27.27 -6.84
CA MET A 112 3.46 -27.06 -6.05
C MET A 112 4.54 -26.30 -6.84
N VAL A 113 4.76 -26.66 -8.10
CA VAL A 113 5.70 -25.96 -9.00
C VAL A 113 5.31 -24.49 -9.15
N LYS A 114 4.02 -24.19 -9.37
CA LYS A 114 3.52 -22.80 -9.42
C LYS A 114 3.81 -22.03 -8.12
N LYS A 115 3.72 -22.69 -6.96
CA LYS A 115 4.00 -22.09 -5.65
C LYS A 115 5.50 -21.82 -5.47
N ILE A 116 6.37 -22.77 -5.81
CA ILE A 116 7.83 -22.56 -5.81
C ILE A 116 8.19 -21.36 -6.69
N SER A 117 7.64 -21.30 -7.90
CA SER A 117 7.92 -20.19 -8.81
C SER A 117 7.41 -18.85 -8.29
N LYS A 118 6.26 -18.84 -7.61
CA LYS A 118 5.76 -17.64 -6.92
C LYS A 118 6.69 -17.21 -5.79
N ILE A 119 7.22 -18.14 -5.00
CA ILE A 119 8.21 -17.84 -3.96
C ILE A 119 9.46 -17.24 -4.58
N ARG A 120 10.04 -17.88 -5.61
CA ARG A 120 11.20 -17.36 -6.32
C ARG A 120 10.97 -15.95 -6.85
N SER A 121 9.81 -15.68 -7.45
CA SER A 121 9.44 -14.33 -7.91
C SER A 121 9.37 -13.31 -6.78
N ASN A 122 8.91 -13.72 -5.58
CA ASN A 122 8.91 -12.85 -4.41
C ASN A 122 10.32 -12.58 -3.88
N LEU A 123 11.19 -13.60 -3.84
CA LEU A 123 12.60 -13.46 -3.45
C LEU A 123 13.36 -12.58 -4.45
N ALA A 124 13.14 -12.78 -5.76
CA ALA A 124 13.72 -11.96 -6.82
C ALA A 124 13.33 -10.48 -6.69
N TYR A 125 12.05 -10.19 -6.42
CA TYR A 125 11.61 -8.83 -6.13
C TYR A 125 12.32 -8.25 -4.89
N CYS A 126 12.37 -9.00 -3.79
CA CYS A 126 13.06 -8.50 -2.58
C CYS A 126 14.54 -8.24 -2.86
N LEU A 127 15.20 -9.13 -3.60
CA LEU A 127 16.59 -8.98 -3.98
C LEU A 127 16.82 -7.72 -4.82
N LEU A 128 16.04 -7.55 -5.89
CA LEU A 128 16.28 -6.49 -6.87
C LEU A 128 15.81 -5.12 -6.39
N ASP A 129 14.65 -5.05 -5.73
CA ASP A 129 14.03 -3.77 -5.33
C ASP A 129 14.36 -3.35 -3.90
N LEU A 130 14.67 -4.29 -3.00
CA LEU A 130 14.86 -4.00 -1.57
C LEU A 130 16.29 -4.30 -1.08
N GLY A 131 16.96 -5.29 -1.65
CA GLY A 131 18.35 -5.66 -1.36
C GLY A 131 18.50 -7.09 -0.86
N VAL A 132 19.75 -7.57 -0.82
CA VAL A 132 20.08 -8.96 -0.43
C VAL A 132 19.58 -9.30 0.97
N TRP A 133 19.67 -8.36 1.91
CA TRP A 133 19.27 -8.59 3.29
C TRP A 133 17.76 -8.78 3.44
N LEU A 134 16.95 -7.97 2.75
CA LEU A 134 15.50 -8.14 2.76
C LEU A 134 15.06 -9.40 1.99
N ALA A 135 15.80 -9.81 0.96
CA ALA A 135 15.60 -11.10 0.31
C ALA A 135 15.86 -12.27 1.27
N LEU A 136 16.90 -12.18 2.10
CA LEU A 136 17.17 -13.18 3.16
C LEU A 136 16.00 -13.24 4.14
N LYS A 137 15.57 -12.10 4.68
CA LYS A 137 14.42 -12.05 5.61
C LYS A 137 13.13 -12.57 4.99
N ALA A 138 12.92 -12.37 3.69
CA ALA A 138 11.81 -12.98 2.97
C ALA A 138 11.91 -14.51 3.01
N ALA A 139 13.06 -15.08 2.64
CA ALA A 139 13.30 -16.52 2.63
C ALA A 139 13.18 -17.16 4.03
N GLU A 140 13.71 -16.49 5.06
CA GLU A 140 13.57 -16.92 6.46
C GLU A 140 12.10 -16.94 6.90
N SER A 141 11.35 -15.87 6.62
CA SER A 141 9.92 -15.75 6.95
C SER A 141 9.07 -16.84 6.27
N LEU A 142 9.46 -17.25 5.06
CA LEU A 142 8.85 -18.33 4.30
C LEU A 142 9.21 -19.72 4.82
N SER A 143 10.39 -19.88 5.43
CA SER A 143 10.87 -21.16 5.96
C SER A 143 10.29 -21.54 7.33
N CYS A 144 9.86 -20.55 8.14
CA CYS A 144 9.46 -20.76 9.53
C CYS A 144 8.05 -21.40 9.67
N TYR A 145 7.87 -22.27 10.67
CA TYR A 145 6.64 -23.05 10.93
C TYR A 145 5.46 -22.24 11.49
N LYS A 146 5.69 -21.04 12.02
CA LYS A 146 4.65 -20.19 12.67
C LYS A 146 3.93 -19.25 11.71
N SER A 147 4.07 -19.52 10.43
CA SER A 147 3.86 -18.55 9.39
C SER A 147 2.50 -18.78 8.73
N ASP A 148 1.42 -18.22 9.30
CA ASP A 148 0.13 -17.99 8.62
C ASP A 148 0.27 -17.00 7.43
N PHE A 149 1.48 -16.84 6.87
CA PHE A 149 1.82 -15.82 5.88
C PHE A 149 1.43 -16.25 4.47
N PHE A 150 1.12 -17.53 4.26
CA PHE A 150 0.65 -18.06 3.00
C PHE A 150 -0.36 -19.15 3.31
N SER A 151 -1.65 -18.84 3.24
CA SER A 151 -2.65 -19.91 3.07
C SER A 151 -2.43 -20.56 1.70
N TRP A 152 -1.58 -21.57 1.62
CA TRP A 152 -1.28 -22.32 0.41
C TRP A 152 -2.45 -23.20 -0.09
N GLY A 153 -3.69 -22.92 0.33
CA GLY A 153 -4.83 -23.83 0.21
C GLY A 153 -4.66 -25.06 1.11
N LYS A 154 -5.52 -26.07 0.98
CA LYS A 154 -5.28 -27.39 1.58
C LYS A 154 -4.07 -28.03 0.89
N LEU A 155 -2.87 -27.76 1.39
CA LEU A 155 -1.67 -28.50 1.04
C LEU A 155 -1.61 -29.76 1.91
N ASP A 156 -1.06 -30.83 1.36
CA ASP A 156 -0.63 -31.95 2.18
C ASP A 156 0.65 -31.58 2.94
N VAL A 157 0.92 -32.33 4.01
CA VAL A 157 2.13 -32.16 4.84
C VAL A 157 3.41 -32.20 3.98
N PHE A 158 3.38 -32.99 2.90
CA PHE A 158 4.48 -33.13 1.96
C PHE A 158 4.76 -31.85 1.16
N GLY A 159 3.72 -31.23 0.58
CA GLY A 159 3.87 -29.98 -0.16
C GLY A 159 4.39 -28.85 0.73
N GLU A 160 3.95 -28.79 1.99
CA GLU A 160 4.46 -27.78 2.93
C GLU A 160 5.94 -28.01 3.23
N ALA A 161 6.34 -29.26 3.47
CA ALA A 161 7.72 -29.62 3.72
C ALA A 161 8.62 -29.24 2.54
N THR A 162 8.15 -29.45 1.31
CA THR A 162 8.91 -29.11 0.09
C THR A 162 9.10 -27.60 -0.05
N LEU A 163 8.05 -26.80 0.13
CA LEU A 163 8.13 -25.33 0.06
C LEU A 163 9.01 -24.75 1.17
N LYS A 164 8.93 -25.31 2.38
CA LYS A 164 9.80 -24.95 3.51
C LYS A 164 11.26 -25.27 3.20
N LYS A 165 11.54 -26.45 2.63
CA LYS A 165 12.90 -26.86 2.25
C LYS A 165 13.49 -25.94 1.18
N PHE A 166 12.71 -25.61 0.13
CA PHE A 166 13.14 -24.65 -0.88
C PHE A 166 13.48 -23.28 -0.25
N SER A 167 12.60 -22.76 0.61
CA SER A 167 12.79 -21.47 1.27
C SER A 167 13.99 -21.48 2.22
N LEU A 168 14.21 -22.59 2.94
CA LEU A 168 15.38 -22.78 3.79
C LEU A 168 16.69 -22.79 2.98
N GLU A 169 16.76 -23.57 1.90
CA GLU A 169 17.95 -23.60 1.02
C GLU A 169 18.22 -22.22 0.38
N ALA A 170 17.16 -21.50 0.01
CA ALA A 170 17.26 -20.12 -0.48
C ALA A 170 17.80 -19.16 0.59
N SER A 171 17.31 -19.26 1.84
CA SER A 171 17.80 -18.45 2.97
C SER A 171 19.28 -18.73 3.25
N GLN A 172 19.70 -20.00 3.25
CA GLN A 172 21.10 -20.39 3.43
C GLN A 172 21.98 -19.81 2.33
N THR A 173 21.50 -19.84 1.09
CA THR A 173 22.22 -19.26 -0.06
C THR A 173 22.38 -17.76 0.04
N LEU A 174 21.36 -17.04 0.52
CA LEU A 174 21.42 -15.58 0.70
C LEU A 174 22.28 -15.20 1.90
N ALA A 175 22.24 -15.99 2.97
CA ALA A 175 23.01 -15.77 4.19
C ALA A 175 24.53 -15.79 3.96
N THR A 176 25.03 -16.50 2.94
CA THR A 176 26.48 -16.49 2.62
C THR A 176 27.01 -15.13 2.16
N TYR A 177 26.12 -14.20 1.82
CA TYR A 177 26.45 -12.85 1.36
C TYR A 177 26.24 -11.78 2.44
N ILE A 178 25.78 -12.18 3.64
CA ILE A 178 25.65 -11.29 4.77
C ILE A 178 26.95 -11.34 5.60
N PRO A 179 27.51 -10.19 6.02
CA PRO A 179 28.71 -10.18 6.85
C PRO A 179 28.53 -11.03 8.12
N PRO A 180 29.44 -11.99 8.39
CA PRO A 180 29.37 -12.78 9.61
C PRO A 180 29.78 -11.93 10.81
N GLY A 181 28.95 -11.84 11.85
CA GLY A 181 29.34 -11.17 13.08
C GLY A 181 28.24 -11.10 14.12
N LEU A 182 28.59 -11.38 15.38
CA LEU A 182 27.69 -11.24 16.54
C LEU A 182 27.27 -9.79 16.80
N ASN A 183 28.06 -8.82 16.30
CA ASN A 183 27.89 -7.38 16.53
C ASN A 183 27.54 -6.60 15.25
N TRP A 184 27.39 -7.28 14.10
CA TRP A 184 26.99 -6.60 12.86
C TRP A 184 25.48 -6.55 12.78
N SER A 185 24.96 -5.38 12.42
CA SER A 185 23.55 -5.17 12.15
C SER A 185 23.37 -4.27 10.93
N ILE A 186 22.25 -4.47 10.25
CA ILE A 186 21.92 -3.73 9.02
C ILE A 186 21.85 -2.20 9.22
N GLY A 187 21.66 -1.75 10.46
CA GLY A 187 21.58 -0.34 10.82
C GLY A 187 22.89 0.31 11.29
N ASP A 188 24.04 -0.38 11.31
CA ASP A 188 25.32 0.19 11.78
C ASP A 188 25.90 1.23 10.82
N ASN A 189 25.90 0.93 9.52
CA ASN A 189 26.34 1.85 8.48
C ASN A 189 25.53 1.62 7.20
N ILE A 190 24.55 2.50 6.97
CA ILE A 190 23.64 2.42 5.83
C ILE A 190 24.40 2.53 4.50
N GLU A 191 25.43 3.38 4.42
CA GLU A 191 26.21 3.56 3.20
C GLU A 191 26.96 2.28 2.82
N SER A 192 27.66 1.68 3.77
CA SER A 192 28.34 0.39 3.53
C SER A 192 27.37 -0.74 3.16
N SER A 193 26.14 -0.68 3.70
CA SER A 193 25.08 -1.64 3.37
C SER A 193 24.53 -1.44 1.96
N LEU A 194 24.53 -0.20 1.44
CA LEU A 194 24.21 0.08 0.05
C LEU A 194 25.31 -0.39 -0.89
N ASP A 195 26.57 -0.07 -0.58
CA ASP A 195 27.73 -0.46 -1.40
C ASP A 195 27.85 -1.98 -1.54
N ALA A 196 27.54 -2.72 -0.47
CA ALA A 196 27.49 -4.17 -0.46
C ALA A 196 26.23 -4.77 -1.12
N GLY A 197 25.25 -3.94 -1.51
CA GLY A 197 23.97 -4.39 -2.08
C GLY A 197 23.02 -5.04 -1.06
N LEU A 198 23.26 -4.86 0.24
CA LEU A 198 22.40 -5.40 1.30
C LEU A 198 21.07 -4.65 1.37
N LEU A 199 21.10 -3.34 1.11
CA LEU A 199 19.94 -2.46 0.97
C LEU A 199 19.94 -1.79 -0.41
N THR A 200 18.78 -1.32 -0.86
CA THR A 200 18.69 -0.40 -2.00
C THR A 200 18.48 1.04 -1.54
N THR A 201 18.78 1.98 -2.43
CA THR A 201 18.49 3.42 -2.25
C THR A 201 17.02 3.71 -1.96
N LYS A 202 16.10 2.89 -2.47
CA LYS A 202 14.67 2.99 -2.15
C LYS A 202 14.44 2.73 -0.65
N VAL A 203 15.04 1.68 -0.11
CA VAL A 203 14.96 1.35 1.32
C VAL A 203 15.64 2.40 2.18
N ARG A 204 16.81 2.90 1.76
CA ARG A 204 17.47 4.04 2.43
C ARG A 204 16.56 5.27 2.50
N CYS A 205 15.93 5.63 1.39
CA CYS A 205 15.02 6.78 1.33
C CYS A 205 13.86 6.63 2.32
N LEU A 206 13.29 5.42 2.48
CA LEU A 206 12.29 5.13 3.52
C LEU A 206 12.85 5.38 4.93
N ILE A 207 14.05 4.85 5.23
CA ILE A 207 14.69 5.00 6.54
C ILE A 207 14.93 6.48 6.85
N GLU A 208 15.55 7.22 5.93
CA GLU A 208 15.81 8.65 6.09
C GLU A 208 14.51 9.44 6.32
N CYS A 209 13.46 9.14 5.53
CA CYS A 209 12.16 9.77 5.70
C CYS A 209 11.54 9.50 7.07
N LEU A 210 11.70 8.29 7.63
CA LEU A 210 11.18 7.97 8.96
C LEU A 210 12.00 8.67 10.06
N LEU A 211 13.33 8.67 9.93
CA LEU A 211 14.23 9.27 10.92
C LEU A 211 14.17 10.80 10.99
N GLU A 212 13.62 11.46 9.96
CA GLU A 212 13.26 12.90 10.01
C GLU A 212 12.23 13.21 11.12
N TYR A 213 11.41 12.23 11.50
CA TYR A 213 10.34 12.41 12.49
C TYR A 213 10.67 11.79 13.85
N ARG A 214 11.90 11.30 14.07
CA ARG A 214 12.28 10.54 15.27
C ARG A 214 12.04 11.25 16.60
N GLU A 215 12.01 12.58 16.58
CA GLU A 215 11.77 13.45 17.74
C GLU A 215 10.26 13.59 18.08
N LEU A 216 9.37 13.00 17.27
CA LEU A 216 7.93 12.95 17.57
C LEU A 216 7.59 11.78 18.50
N ASP A 217 7.23 12.11 19.74
CA ASP A 217 6.91 11.13 20.78
C ASP A 217 5.65 10.30 20.47
N ASP A 218 4.59 10.92 19.93
CA ASP A 218 3.33 10.24 19.59
C ASP A 218 3.17 10.01 18.08
N ILE A 219 4.20 9.43 17.44
CA ILE A 219 4.10 9.12 16.01
C ILE A 219 3.02 8.04 15.74
N ARG A 220 2.27 8.27 14.67
CA ARG A 220 1.28 7.39 14.06
C ARG A 220 1.55 7.41 12.57
N CYS A 221 2.33 6.44 12.12
CA CYS A 221 2.78 6.35 10.74
C CYS A 221 2.13 5.17 10.01
N ILE A 222 1.69 5.38 8.78
CA ILE A 222 1.36 4.29 7.85
C ILE A 222 2.32 4.35 6.65
N VAL A 223 3.01 3.25 6.40
CA VAL A 223 3.85 3.05 5.22
C VAL A 223 3.10 2.15 4.23
N PHE A 224 2.63 2.72 3.12
CA PHE A 224 1.92 1.99 2.08
C PHE A 224 2.87 1.35 1.06
N VAL A 225 2.72 0.03 0.86
CA VAL A 225 3.44 -0.78 -0.12
C VAL A 225 2.48 -1.53 -1.04
N GLU A 226 2.95 -1.95 -2.20
CA GLU A 226 2.14 -2.70 -3.17
C GLU A 226 2.10 -4.20 -2.84
N ARG A 227 3.23 -4.78 -2.42
CA ARG A 227 3.40 -6.23 -2.25
C ARG A 227 3.35 -6.64 -0.79
N VAL A 228 2.63 -7.74 -0.50
CA VAL A 228 2.55 -8.31 0.86
C VAL A 228 3.92 -8.69 1.40
N ILE A 229 4.78 -9.31 0.57
CA ILE A 229 6.14 -9.68 0.99
C ILE A 229 6.96 -8.44 1.40
N ALA A 230 6.78 -7.30 0.73
CA ALA A 230 7.44 -6.04 1.08
C ALA A 230 7.02 -5.58 2.48
N ALA A 231 5.72 -5.66 2.79
CA ALA A 231 5.20 -5.27 4.10
C ALA A 231 5.83 -6.09 5.24
N VAL A 232 5.98 -7.40 5.01
CA VAL A 232 6.61 -8.34 5.96
C VAL A 232 8.07 -7.99 6.18
N VAL A 233 8.87 -7.90 5.12
CA VAL A 233 10.33 -7.71 5.25
C VAL A 233 10.71 -6.30 5.69
N LEU A 234 9.91 -5.30 5.35
CA LEU A 234 10.10 -3.95 5.88
C LEU A 234 9.78 -3.87 7.38
N GLN A 235 8.79 -4.62 7.88
CA GLN A 235 8.62 -4.74 9.33
C GLN A 235 9.87 -5.35 9.97
N CYS A 236 10.41 -6.45 9.42
CA CYS A 236 11.65 -7.06 9.93
C CYS A 236 12.83 -6.08 9.94
N LEU A 237 13.00 -5.29 8.87
CA LEU A 237 14.03 -4.27 8.79
C LEU A 237 13.86 -3.21 9.89
N LEU A 238 12.65 -2.69 10.05
CA LEU A 238 12.36 -1.63 11.01
C LEU A 238 12.46 -2.12 12.46
N ASP A 239 12.07 -3.37 12.73
CA ASP A 239 12.23 -4.00 14.05
C ASP A 239 13.70 -4.15 14.45
N GLU A 240 14.62 -4.36 13.48
CA GLU A 240 16.07 -4.40 13.74
C GLU A 240 16.73 -3.02 13.80
N LEU A 241 16.26 -2.06 12.98
CA LEU A 241 16.91 -0.77 12.80
C LEU A 241 16.44 0.28 13.80
N LEU A 242 15.12 0.43 13.99
CA LEU A 242 14.54 1.52 14.78
C LEU A 242 14.96 1.56 16.24
N PRO A 243 15.13 0.43 16.98
CA PRO A 243 15.54 0.47 18.39
C PRO A 243 16.85 1.22 18.68
N LYS A 244 17.67 1.44 17.65
CA LYS A 244 18.91 2.24 17.74
C LYS A 244 18.69 3.75 17.72
N TYR A 245 17.56 4.19 17.17
CA TYR A 245 17.26 5.59 16.91
C TYR A 245 16.06 6.09 17.70
N CYS A 246 15.06 5.23 17.96
CA CYS A 246 13.84 5.58 18.67
C CYS A 246 13.16 4.33 19.26
N SER A 247 12.14 4.55 20.11
CA SER A 247 11.37 3.47 20.76
C SER A 247 10.15 3.02 19.94
N TRP A 248 10.13 3.31 18.64
CA TRP A 248 8.98 3.02 17.79
C TRP A 248 8.83 1.53 17.50
N LYS A 249 7.59 1.05 17.61
CA LYS A 249 7.23 -0.32 17.28
C LYS A 249 6.54 -0.41 15.93
N THR A 250 6.90 -1.44 15.17
CA THR A 250 6.38 -1.65 13.82
C THR A 250 5.54 -2.92 13.74
N LYS A 251 4.43 -2.87 13.00
CA LYS A 251 3.68 -4.06 12.56
C LYS A 251 3.34 -3.93 11.08
N TYR A 252 3.05 -5.05 10.41
CA TYR A 252 2.49 -5.01 9.06
C TYR A 252 1.01 -5.39 9.04
N ILE A 253 0.27 -4.84 8.06
CA ILE A 253 -1.11 -5.25 7.73
C ILE A 253 -1.24 -5.51 6.22
N ALA A 254 -1.64 -6.72 5.85
CA ALA A 254 -1.73 -7.12 4.44
C ALA A 254 -3.14 -7.60 4.04
N GLY A 255 -3.54 -7.32 2.80
CA GLY A 255 -4.83 -7.71 2.24
C GLY A 255 -4.89 -9.09 1.58
N ASN A 256 -6.10 -9.61 1.40
CA ASN A 256 -6.39 -11.01 1.02
C ASN A 256 -6.43 -11.28 -0.50
N ASN A 257 -5.88 -10.41 -1.36
CA ASN A 257 -6.29 -10.36 -2.77
C ASN A 257 -5.72 -11.47 -3.68
N SER A 258 -5.00 -12.47 -3.17
CA SER A 258 -4.59 -13.61 -3.99
C SER A 258 -4.19 -14.80 -3.13
N SER A 259 -5.03 -15.84 -3.00
CA SER A 259 -4.66 -17.22 -2.59
C SER A 259 -3.60 -17.40 -1.47
N MET A 260 -3.45 -16.40 -0.61
CA MET A 260 -2.43 -16.20 0.40
C MET A 260 -3.17 -15.34 1.42
N GLN A 261 -3.99 -15.96 2.27
CA GLN A 261 -4.41 -15.25 3.48
C GLN A 261 -3.15 -14.95 4.27
N VAL A 262 -2.91 -13.66 4.52
CA VAL A 262 -1.82 -13.16 5.35
C VAL A 262 -2.51 -12.30 6.39
N GLN A 263 -2.56 -12.82 7.61
CA GLN A 263 -3.29 -12.29 8.77
C GLN A 263 -4.81 -12.48 8.73
N THR A 264 -5.34 -13.03 9.82
CA THR A 264 -6.79 -13.10 10.05
C THR A 264 -7.35 -11.69 10.27
N ARG A 265 -8.63 -11.47 9.96
CA ARG A 265 -9.31 -10.20 10.28
C ARG A 265 -9.16 -9.83 11.76
N ARG A 266 -9.21 -10.84 12.64
CA ARG A 266 -8.94 -10.68 14.07
C ARG A 266 -7.56 -10.09 14.32
N LYS A 267 -6.50 -10.65 13.72
CA LYS A 267 -5.14 -10.14 13.89
C LYS A 267 -4.98 -8.73 13.33
N GLN A 268 -5.58 -8.44 12.18
CA GLN A 268 -5.58 -7.09 11.61
C GLN A 268 -6.25 -6.08 12.56
N HIS A 269 -7.40 -6.44 13.12
CA HIS A 269 -8.09 -5.61 14.10
C HIS A 269 -7.28 -5.42 15.38
N GLU A 270 -6.67 -6.48 15.91
CA GLU A 270 -5.76 -6.40 17.06
C GLU A 270 -4.62 -5.38 16.81
N ILE A 271 -3.97 -5.44 15.64
CA ILE A 271 -2.89 -4.50 15.29
C ILE A 271 -3.43 -3.06 15.19
N VAL A 272 -4.63 -2.87 14.62
CA VAL A 272 -5.26 -1.54 14.56
C VAL A 272 -5.56 -1.02 15.98
N GLU A 273 -6.07 -1.86 16.89
CA GLU A 273 -6.28 -1.45 18.29
C GLU A 273 -4.97 -1.14 19.01
N GLU A 274 -3.91 -1.93 18.79
CA GLU A 274 -2.57 -1.66 19.33
C GLU A 274 -2.02 -0.32 18.82
N PHE A 275 -2.26 0.00 17.54
CA PHE A 275 -1.89 1.26 16.93
C PHE A 275 -2.69 2.43 17.51
N ARG A 276 -4.00 2.29 17.70
CA ARG A 276 -4.82 3.33 18.34
C ARG A 276 -4.39 3.64 19.78
N LYS A 277 -3.91 2.61 20.50
CA LYS A 277 -3.39 2.73 21.87
C LYS A 277 -1.95 3.23 21.94
N GLY A 278 -1.28 3.45 20.80
CA GLY A 278 0.12 3.86 20.74
C GLY A 278 1.13 2.78 21.15
N MET A 279 0.70 1.52 21.23
CA MET A 279 1.61 0.39 21.44
C MET A 279 2.35 0.01 20.15
N VAL A 280 1.79 0.37 18.99
CA VAL A 280 2.41 0.28 17.67
C VAL A 280 2.43 1.68 17.08
N ASN A 281 3.58 2.11 16.58
CA ASN A 281 3.81 3.46 16.07
C ASN A 281 3.76 3.51 14.54
N ILE A 282 4.19 2.43 13.88
CA ILE A 282 4.28 2.32 12.44
C ILE A 282 3.53 1.08 11.97
N ILE A 283 2.63 1.26 11.01
CA ILE A 283 2.04 0.15 10.26
C ILE A 283 2.56 0.15 8.83
N VAL A 284 3.21 -0.93 8.40
CA VAL A 284 3.52 -1.17 6.99
C VAL A 284 2.35 -1.92 6.35
N ALA A 285 1.65 -1.32 5.41
CA ALA A 285 0.41 -1.89 4.88
C ALA A 285 0.31 -1.95 3.37
N THR A 286 -0.40 -2.96 2.88
CA THR A 286 -0.91 -2.93 1.51
C THR A 286 -2.19 -2.08 1.43
N SER A 287 -2.82 -2.01 0.25
CA SER A 287 -4.03 -1.23 0.02
C SER A 287 -5.25 -1.58 0.91
N ILE A 288 -5.17 -2.62 1.75
CA ILE A 288 -6.23 -2.98 2.71
C ILE A 288 -6.48 -1.89 3.76
N LEU A 289 -5.50 -1.04 4.08
CA LEU A 289 -5.74 0.12 4.97
C LEU A 289 -6.29 1.35 4.24
N GLU A 290 -6.38 1.32 2.90
CA GLU A 290 -7.01 2.39 2.12
C GLU A 290 -8.54 2.33 2.27
N GLU A 291 -9.14 1.14 2.27
CA GLU A 291 -10.58 0.90 2.42
C GLU A 291 -10.85 -0.20 3.48
N GLY A 292 -11.72 0.06 4.47
CA GLY A 292 -12.38 -1.01 5.25
C GLY A 292 -11.88 -1.27 6.68
N LEU A 293 -10.73 -0.70 7.10
CA LEU A 293 -10.33 -0.68 8.51
C LEU A 293 -10.37 0.76 9.05
N ASP A 294 -10.98 0.93 10.22
CA ASP A 294 -11.13 2.22 10.89
C ASP A 294 -9.83 2.62 11.61
N VAL A 295 -8.85 3.05 10.83
CA VAL A 295 -7.58 3.55 11.39
C VAL A 295 -7.72 5.03 11.73
N GLN A 296 -7.26 5.41 12.93
CA GLN A 296 -7.16 6.80 13.38
C GLN A 296 -6.39 7.68 12.38
N SER A 297 -6.63 8.99 12.45
CA SER A 297 -5.82 9.98 11.76
C SER A 297 -4.35 9.81 12.14
N CYS A 298 -3.48 9.84 11.14
CA CYS A 298 -2.03 9.67 11.28
C CYS A 298 -1.33 11.03 11.15
N ASN A 299 -0.15 11.14 11.77
CA ASN A 299 0.74 12.29 11.60
C ASN A 299 1.67 12.12 10.39
N LEU A 300 1.97 10.89 10.00
CA LEU A 300 2.74 10.61 8.79
C LEU A 300 2.07 9.51 7.97
N VAL A 301 1.86 9.76 6.70
CA VAL A 301 1.51 8.72 5.74
C VAL A 301 2.54 8.73 4.63
N LEU A 302 3.23 7.62 4.47
CA LEU A 302 4.33 7.48 3.54
C LEU A 302 4.00 6.42 2.49
N ARG A 303 4.08 6.79 1.22
CA ARG A 303 3.90 5.92 0.06
C ARG A 303 5.26 5.43 -0.41
N PHE A 304 5.62 4.24 0.05
CA PHE A 304 6.83 3.56 -0.41
C PHE A 304 6.69 3.13 -1.88
N ASP A 305 5.48 2.67 -2.24
CA ASP A 305 5.06 2.46 -3.61
C ASP A 305 4.00 3.50 -3.99
N PRO A 306 4.22 4.28 -5.08
CA PRO A 306 3.25 5.26 -5.55
C PRO A 306 1.91 4.64 -5.94
N SER A 307 0.82 5.36 -5.69
CA SER A 307 -0.54 4.87 -5.99
C SER A 307 -0.71 4.53 -7.47
N ALA A 308 -1.24 3.34 -7.76
CA ALA A 308 -1.60 2.94 -9.13
C ALA A 308 -2.89 3.63 -9.61
N THR A 309 -3.77 4.03 -8.67
CA THR A 309 -5.06 4.66 -8.98
C THR A 309 -5.27 5.93 -8.18
N VAL A 310 -6.10 6.83 -8.71
CA VAL A 310 -6.47 8.08 -8.02
C VAL A 310 -7.28 7.83 -6.74
N SER A 311 -8.09 6.76 -6.71
CA SER A 311 -8.86 6.38 -5.52
C SER A 311 -7.93 6.02 -4.38
N SER A 312 -6.97 5.15 -4.65
CA SER A 312 -5.91 4.74 -3.73
C SER A 312 -5.14 5.95 -3.21
N PHE A 313 -4.75 6.86 -4.10
CA PHE A 313 -4.09 8.11 -3.75
C PHE A 313 -4.92 8.94 -2.75
N ILE A 314 -6.19 9.23 -3.09
CA ILE A 314 -7.09 10.03 -2.25
C ILE A 314 -7.34 9.37 -0.89
N GLN A 315 -7.51 8.05 -0.86
CA GLN A 315 -7.80 7.30 0.37
C GLN A 315 -6.60 7.27 1.31
N SER A 316 -5.40 6.98 0.79
CA SER A 316 -4.17 7.01 1.58
C SER A 316 -3.87 8.42 2.10
N ARG A 317 -3.97 9.47 1.27
CA ARG A 317 -3.85 10.87 1.72
C ARG A 317 -4.88 11.20 2.80
N GLY A 318 -6.09 10.65 2.70
CA GLY A 318 -7.14 10.80 3.70
C GLY A 318 -6.83 10.22 5.08
N ARG A 319 -5.71 9.46 5.24
CA ARG A 319 -5.22 8.99 6.55
C ARG A 319 -4.31 10.01 7.24
N ALA A 320 -3.67 10.93 6.50
CA ALA A 320 -2.87 12.02 7.07
C ALA A 320 -3.78 13.20 7.43
N ARG A 321 -4.38 13.15 8.62
CA ARG A 321 -5.39 14.10 9.09
C ARG A 321 -5.15 14.61 10.52
N MET A 322 -4.02 14.27 11.14
CA MET A 322 -3.61 14.96 12.36
C MET A 322 -3.16 16.39 12.01
N GLN A 323 -3.20 17.29 12.99
CA GLN A 323 -2.59 18.61 12.83
C GLN A 323 -1.11 18.45 12.47
N ASN A 324 -0.64 19.26 11.52
CA ASN A 324 0.73 19.21 11.00
C ASN A 324 1.12 17.83 10.44
N SER A 325 0.14 17.05 9.94
CA SER A 325 0.41 15.76 9.32
C SER A 325 0.99 15.89 7.91
N ASP A 326 1.85 14.94 7.56
CA ASP A 326 2.53 14.89 6.27
C ASP A 326 2.11 13.68 5.44
N TYR A 327 1.94 13.91 4.14
CA TYR A 327 1.71 12.87 3.14
C TYR A 327 2.91 12.80 2.20
N VAL A 328 3.78 11.81 2.41
CA VAL A 328 5.05 11.67 1.71
C VAL A 328 4.92 10.65 0.57
N LEU A 329 5.34 11.04 -0.63
CA LEU A 329 5.37 10.21 -1.83
C LEU A 329 6.82 9.94 -2.23
N MET A 330 7.28 8.70 -2.13
CA MET A 330 8.60 8.31 -2.62
C MET A 330 8.56 8.09 -4.11
N LEU A 331 9.45 8.74 -4.86
CA LEU A 331 9.52 8.65 -6.31
C LEU A 331 10.95 8.38 -6.77
N GLU A 332 11.08 7.46 -7.72
CA GLU A 332 12.35 7.25 -8.42
C GLU A 332 12.62 8.42 -9.38
N SER A 333 13.84 8.95 -9.39
CA SER A 333 14.19 10.15 -10.17
C SER A 333 13.99 9.97 -11.68
N GLU A 334 14.20 8.75 -12.18
CA GLU A 334 14.15 8.43 -13.61
C GLU A 334 12.74 8.00 -14.08
N ASP A 335 11.80 7.75 -13.16
CA ASP A 335 10.43 7.35 -13.50
C ASP A 335 9.52 8.57 -13.76
N LEU A 336 9.77 9.26 -14.87
CA LEU A 336 8.97 10.42 -15.29
C LEU A 336 7.48 10.10 -15.45
N SER A 337 7.14 8.84 -15.77
CA SER A 337 5.76 8.39 -15.95
C SER A 337 4.98 8.45 -14.64
N THR A 338 5.58 7.97 -13.55
CA THR A 338 4.96 8.00 -12.22
C THR A 338 4.96 9.41 -11.66
N HIS A 339 6.00 10.21 -11.90
CA HIS A 339 6.01 11.64 -11.52
C HIS A 339 4.84 12.38 -12.16
N SER A 340 4.64 12.23 -13.48
CA SER A 340 3.52 12.82 -14.20
C SER A 340 2.18 12.30 -13.65
N ARG A 341 2.05 10.99 -13.42
CA ARG A 341 0.84 10.40 -12.82
C ARG A 341 0.49 11.02 -11.46
N MET A 342 1.47 11.18 -10.57
CA MET A 342 1.25 11.77 -9.25
C MET A 342 0.91 13.26 -9.32
N LYS A 343 1.59 14.02 -10.19
CA LYS A 343 1.25 15.44 -10.44
C LYS A 343 -0.17 15.58 -10.99
N ASN A 344 -0.57 14.70 -11.90
CA ASN A 344 -1.93 14.68 -12.45
C ASN A 344 -2.97 14.38 -11.37
N TYR A 345 -2.69 13.50 -10.40
CA TYR A 345 -3.61 13.23 -9.28
C TYR A 345 -3.79 14.45 -8.37
N LEU A 346 -2.74 15.23 -8.15
CA LEU A 346 -2.83 16.50 -7.41
C LEU A 346 -3.67 17.52 -8.18
N ALA A 347 -3.29 17.80 -9.42
CA ALA A 347 -3.97 18.78 -10.27
C ALA A 347 -5.45 18.43 -10.50
N SER A 348 -5.76 17.15 -10.66
CA SER A 348 -7.14 16.67 -10.83
C SER A 348 -8.04 17.02 -9.63
N GLY A 349 -7.48 16.99 -8.42
CA GLY A 349 -8.22 17.40 -7.23
C GLY A 349 -8.56 18.88 -7.24
N ASP A 350 -7.59 19.71 -7.61
CA ASP A 350 -7.74 21.17 -7.66
C ASP A 350 -8.70 21.61 -8.77
N ILE A 351 -8.60 21.00 -9.95
CA ILE A 351 -9.48 21.25 -11.09
C ILE A 351 -10.92 20.87 -10.73
N MET A 352 -11.14 19.67 -10.19
CA MET A 352 -12.47 19.20 -9.83
C MET A 352 -13.15 20.12 -8.80
N ARG A 353 -12.37 20.62 -7.82
CA ARG A 353 -12.86 21.64 -6.89
C ARG A 353 -13.25 22.93 -7.60
N LYS A 354 -12.36 23.46 -8.44
CA LYS A 354 -12.55 24.73 -9.14
C LYS A 354 -13.81 24.69 -10.02
N GLU A 355 -14.02 23.58 -10.74
CA GLU A 355 -15.23 23.39 -11.55
C GLU A 355 -16.50 23.28 -10.70
N SER A 356 -16.48 22.52 -9.60
CA SER A 356 -17.63 22.46 -8.69
C SER A 356 -17.99 23.84 -8.12
N LEU A 357 -17.00 24.66 -7.77
CA LEU A 357 -17.24 26.02 -7.26
C LEU A 357 -17.76 26.97 -8.35
N ARG A 358 -17.25 26.86 -9.58
CA ARG A 358 -17.70 27.66 -10.73
C ARG A 358 -19.17 27.45 -11.04
N HIS A 359 -19.64 26.21 -10.94
CA HIS A 359 -21.00 25.81 -11.31
C HIS A 359 -21.95 25.66 -10.11
N ALA A 360 -21.52 26.08 -8.91
CA ALA A 360 -22.30 25.92 -7.67
C ALA A 360 -23.66 26.66 -7.68
N HIS A 361 -23.80 27.68 -8.52
CA HIS A 361 -25.03 28.48 -8.66
C HIS A 361 -25.88 28.09 -9.87
N ASP A 362 -25.39 27.20 -10.73
CA ASP A 362 -26.17 26.74 -11.88
C ASP A 362 -27.32 25.86 -11.39
N PRO A 363 -28.52 25.93 -11.98
CA PRO A 363 -29.62 25.03 -11.62
C PRO A 363 -29.30 23.57 -11.97
N CYS A 364 -29.92 22.61 -11.27
CA CYS A 364 -29.76 21.19 -11.62
C CYS A 364 -30.53 20.91 -12.92
N PRO A 365 -29.95 20.20 -13.89
CA PRO A 365 -30.71 19.74 -15.04
C PRO A 365 -31.89 18.88 -14.57
N SER A 366 -33.09 19.12 -15.11
CA SER A 366 -34.23 18.24 -14.86
C SER A 366 -33.99 16.87 -15.48
N LEU A 367 -34.27 15.80 -14.73
CA LEU A 367 -34.36 14.45 -15.29
C LEU A 367 -35.42 14.47 -16.41
N LYS A 368 -35.01 14.17 -17.65
CA LYS A 368 -35.97 13.95 -18.74
C LYS A 368 -36.76 12.69 -18.41
N SER A 369 -38.06 12.86 -18.17
CA SER A 369 -39.00 11.87 -17.61
C SER A 369 -39.36 10.69 -18.52
N ASP A 370 -38.65 10.43 -19.61
CA ASP A 370 -39.29 9.71 -20.72
C ASP A 370 -38.83 8.27 -20.95
N GLN A 371 -38.04 7.62 -20.08
CA GLN A 371 -37.57 6.24 -20.37
C GLN A 371 -37.46 5.21 -19.24
N PHE A 372 -37.90 5.46 -18.00
CA PHE A 372 -37.91 4.39 -16.98
C PHE A 372 -39.15 4.47 -16.08
N ASP A 373 -40.19 3.71 -16.45
CA ASP A 373 -41.18 3.17 -15.51
C ASP A 373 -40.49 2.07 -14.68
N GLU A 374 -39.64 2.44 -13.73
CA GLU A 374 -39.24 1.53 -12.64
C GLU A 374 -39.38 2.26 -11.30
N GLU A 375 -40.16 1.66 -10.41
CA GLU A 375 -40.38 2.12 -9.04
C GLU A 375 -39.05 2.37 -8.33
N PHE A 376 -38.72 3.64 -8.09
CA PHE A 376 -37.67 4.00 -7.16
C PHE A 376 -38.04 3.48 -5.77
N ILE A 377 -37.32 2.46 -5.30
CA ILE A 377 -37.36 2.01 -3.90
C ILE A 377 -36.87 3.17 -3.03
N ALA A 378 -37.82 3.93 -2.49
CA ALA A 378 -37.57 4.89 -1.44
C ALA A 378 -37.11 4.13 -0.19
N LEU A 379 -35.80 4.05 0.01
CA LEU A 379 -35.19 3.59 1.26
C LEU A 379 -35.57 4.56 2.38
N LYS A 380 -36.65 4.20 3.07
CA LYS A 380 -37.10 4.76 4.34
C LYS A 380 -36.08 4.32 5.40
N ALA A 381 -35.28 5.24 5.92
CA ALA A 381 -34.35 4.97 7.01
C ALA A 381 -34.58 5.94 8.18
N LEU A 382 -34.54 5.32 9.36
CA LEU A 382 -34.97 5.75 10.68
C LEU A 382 -34.41 7.10 11.16
N GLU A 383 -35.23 7.75 11.98
CA GLU A 383 -34.81 8.71 13.02
C GLU A 383 -33.65 8.15 13.83
N LEU A 384 -32.65 8.98 14.14
CA LEU A 384 -31.99 8.97 15.44
C LEU A 384 -31.23 10.29 15.65
N LEU A 385 -31.42 10.79 16.88
CA LEU A 385 -30.73 11.87 17.59
C LEU A 385 -29.21 11.72 17.62
#